data_AF-A0A3S8XZT2-F1
#
_entry.id   AF-A0A3S8XZT2-F1
#
_cell.length_a   1.000
_cell.length_b   1.000
_cell.length_c   1.000
_cell.angle_alpha   90.00
_cell.angle_beta   90.00
_cell.angle_gamma   90.00
#
_symmetry.space_group_name_H-M   'P 1'
#
loop_
_entity.id
_entity.type
_entity.pdbx_description
1 polymer ?
#
loop_
_entity_poly.entity_id
_entity_poly.type
_entity_poly.pdbx_seq_one_letter_code
_entity_poly.pdbx_strand_id
1 'polypeptide(L)'
;MTVTAAGPNTVLREARIPADGMYEGRRILRRLPDGWADRPYAHFEVVPQARTIGAEIRGVDLSRPLTPALREELNRALLEWKVLFFRAQHLTSGQQRDFARNWGELETNPLLAAGSSDDVVRFDKGAGAAPTYENVWHTDVTFRERPALGAVLQLREVPPFGGDTMWADMAAAYDNLPQEVKDRIDGARAVHDFIPGFARFYGPERLLPHQDLFPPVEHPVVRTHPETGRRMLFVNTSFTTHITGMDRDESDRLLRLLFQQAHVPEYQVRWRWQAGDVAFWDNRATQHYAVGDYGTERRVAERVAVEGDRPF
;
A
#
# COMPACT_ATOMS: atom_id res chain seq x y z
N MET A 1 -9.03 -49.48 -16.55
CA MET A 1 -9.80 -48.82 -17.63
C MET A 1 -9.05 -49.04 -18.92
N THR A 2 -9.64 -49.79 -19.86
CA THR A 2 -9.12 -50.00 -21.20
C THR A 2 -9.39 -48.76 -22.03
N VAL A 3 -8.36 -47.95 -22.27
CA VAL A 3 -8.42 -46.80 -23.18
C VAL A 3 -8.41 -47.35 -24.60
N THR A 4 -9.54 -47.29 -25.28
CA THR A 4 -9.66 -47.56 -26.72
C THR A 4 -8.86 -46.52 -27.50
N ALA A 5 -7.99 -47.00 -28.40
CA ALA A 5 -7.09 -46.18 -29.20
C ALA A 5 -7.87 -45.31 -30.20
N ALA A 6 -7.98 -44.01 -29.91
CA ALA A 6 -8.29 -43.01 -30.92
C ALA A 6 -7.06 -42.85 -31.85
N GLY A 7 -7.28 -42.80 -33.16
CA GLY A 7 -6.21 -42.63 -34.17
C GLY A 7 -5.36 -41.37 -33.95
N PRO A 8 -4.20 -41.24 -34.62
CA PRO A 8 -3.20 -40.23 -34.29
C PRO A 8 -3.67 -38.84 -34.70
N ASN A 9 -4.33 -38.15 -33.78
CA ASN A 9 -4.56 -36.71 -33.91
C ASN A 9 -3.24 -36.00 -33.60
N THR A 10 -2.58 -35.47 -34.64
CA THR A 10 -1.26 -34.83 -34.56
C THR A 10 -1.32 -33.36 -34.15
N VAL A 11 -2.53 -32.82 -33.96
CA VAL A 11 -2.76 -31.42 -33.62
C VAL A 11 -3.42 -31.36 -32.25
N LEU A 12 -2.89 -30.50 -31.39
CA LEU A 12 -3.51 -30.21 -30.10
C LEU A 12 -4.88 -29.56 -30.32
N ARG A 13 -5.86 -29.89 -29.48
CA ARG A 13 -7.14 -29.18 -29.47
C ARG A 13 -6.90 -27.70 -29.14
N GLU A 14 -7.62 -26.81 -29.80
CA GLU A 14 -7.62 -25.41 -29.41
C GLU A 14 -8.20 -25.29 -28.00
N ALA A 15 -7.38 -24.83 -27.07
CA ALA A 15 -7.77 -24.56 -25.69
C ALA A 15 -6.98 -23.33 -25.23
N ARG A 16 -7.69 -22.38 -24.63
CA ARG A 16 -7.10 -21.18 -24.03
C ARG A 16 -7.75 -20.90 -22.69
N ILE A 17 -6.94 -20.53 -21.72
CA ILE A 17 -7.43 -19.88 -20.50
C ILE A 17 -7.67 -18.40 -20.88
N PRO A 18 -8.82 -17.81 -20.55
CA PRO A 18 -9.03 -16.37 -20.73
C PRO A 18 -7.88 -15.61 -20.06
N ALA A 19 -7.31 -14.61 -20.73
CA ALA A 19 -6.33 -13.73 -20.11
C ALA A 19 -7.06 -12.85 -19.08
N ASP A 20 -7.22 -13.35 -17.86
CA ASP A 20 -7.99 -12.76 -16.77
C ASP A 20 -7.13 -11.92 -15.82
N GLY A 21 -5.88 -11.65 -16.21
CA GLY A 21 -5.06 -10.56 -15.68
C GLY A 21 -3.88 -10.95 -14.80
N MET A 22 -3.72 -12.25 -14.52
CA MET A 22 -2.53 -12.77 -13.83
C MET A 22 -1.68 -13.58 -14.81
N TYR A 23 -0.64 -12.94 -15.35
CA TYR A 23 0.24 -13.57 -16.34
C TYR A 23 1.14 -14.61 -15.71
N GLU A 24 1.21 -15.83 -16.24
CA GLU A 24 2.14 -16.85 -15.77
C GLU A 24 3.57 -16.57 -16.25
N GLY A 25 4.57 -17.08 -15.51
CA GLY A 25 5.96 -17.09 -15.95
C GLY A 25 6.89 -16.14 -15.20
N ARG A 26 8.02 -15.81 -15.85
CA ARG A 26 9.10 -15.06 -15.21
C ARG A 26 8.70 -13.62 -14.94
N ARG A 27 8.94 -13.16 -13.71
CA ARG A 27 8.76 -11.77 -13.29
C ARG A 27 10.04 -10.96 -13.33
N ILE A 28 9.90 -9.68 -13.63
CA ILE A 28 10.92 -8.65 -13.40
C ILE A 28 10.81 -8.22 -11.95
N LEU A 29 11.76 -8.63 -11.11
CA LEU A 29 11.80 -8.32 -9.67
C LEU A 29 12.84 -7.24 -9.37
N ARG A 30 12.59 -6.06 -9.95
CA ARG A 30 13.47 -4.89 -9.84
C ARG A 30 13.07 -4.06 -8.62
N ARG A 31 13.87 -4.08 -7.56
CA ARG A 31 13.68 -3.23 -6.38
C ARG A 31 13.91 -1.74 -6.68
N LEU A 32 14.95 -1.43 -7.45
CA LEU A 32 15.50 -0.08 -7.67
C LEU A 32 15.51 0.32 -9.15
N PRO A 33 15.42 1.61 -9.50
CA PRO A 33 15.54 2.06 -10.89
C PRO A 33 16.92 1.74 -11.48
N ASP A 34 17.02 1.79 -12.81
CA ASP A 34 18.30 1.62 -13.50
C ASP A 34 19.28 2.73 -13.11
N GLY A 35 20.55 2.37 -12.87
CA GLY A 35 21.58 3.31 -12.45
C GLY A 35 21.53 3.74 -10.98
N TRP A 36 20.64 3.15 -10.15
CA TRP A 36 20.64 3.41 -8.71
C TRP A 36 21.97 2.94 -8.08
N ALA A 37 22.69 3.88 -7.45
CA ALA A 37 23.96 3.57 -6.80
C ALA A 37 23.72 2.82 -5.49
N ASP A 38 24.14 1.56 -5.44
CA ASP A 38 24.13 0.79 -4.20
C ASP A 38 25.22 1.30 -3.25
N ARG A 39 24.87 1.47 -1.98
CA ARG A 39 25.79 1.87 -0.91
C ARG A 39 25.46 1.10 0.37
N PRO A 40 26.46 0.72 1.18
CA PRO A 40 26.20 0.05 2.46
C PRO A 40 25.41 0.97 3.42
N TYR A 41 24.70 0.36 4.37
CA TYR A 41 24.08 1.05 5.50
C TYR A 41 25.09 1.15 6.65
N ALA A 42 25.26 2.33 7.24
CA ALA A 42 26.31 2.60 8.23
C ALA A 42 25.77 2.75 9.66
N HIS A 43 24.51 3.16 9.83
CA HIS A 43 23.91 3.43 11.13
C HIS A 43 23.01 2.32 11.65
N PHE A 44 22.65 1.36 10.80
CA PHE A 44 21.77 0.25 11.16
C PHE A 44 21.98 -0.96 10.25
N GLU A 45 21.50 -2.11 10.71
CA GLU A 45 21.40 -3.32 9.91
C GLU A 45 20.05 -3.33 9.17
N VAL A 46 20.09 -3.69 7.89
CA VAL A 46 18.92 -3.89 7.04
C VAL A 46 18.74 -5.38 6.80
N VAL A 47 17.59 -5.91 7.19
CA VAL A 47 17.23 -7.32 7.00
C VAL A 47 16.05 -7.40 6.03
N PRO A 48 16.31 -7.69 4.74
CA PRO A 48 15.26 -7.84 3.73
C PRO A 48 14.21 -8.86 4.12
N GLN A 49 12.94 -8.52 3.92
CA GLN A 49 11.80 -9.41 4.20
C GLN A 49 11.19 -9.99 2.91
N ALA A 50 11.42 -9.34 1.76
CA ALA A 50 11.11 -9.87 0.44
C ALA A 50 12.12 -9.36 -0.60
N ARG A 51 11.89 -9.70 -1.88
CA ARG A 51 12.83 -9.37 -2.97
C ARG A 51 12.81 -7.90 -3.37
N THR A 52 11.63 -7.27 -3.40
CA THR A 52 11.44 -5.92 -3.97
C THR A 52 10.91 -4.90 -2.96
N ILE A 53 10.47 -5.35 -1.79
CA ILE A 53 9.80 -4.54 -0.77
C ILE A 53 10.03 -5.14 0.62
N GLY A 54 10.01 -4.29 1.65
CA GLY A 54 10.07 -4.70 3.04
C GLY A 54 11.47 -4.96 3.57
N ALA A 55 11.87 -4.21 4.58
CA ALA A 55 13.05 -4.50 5.37
C ALA A 55 12.82 -4.26 6.86
N GLU A 56 13.30 -5.18 7.69
CA GLU A 56 13.44 -4.95 9.13
C GLU A 56 14.73 -4.15 9.37
N ILE A 57 14.62 -3.08 10.16
CA ILE A 57 15.73 -2.21 10.53
C ILE A 57 16.10 -2.49 11.97
N ARG A 58 17.37 -2.85 12.20
CA ARG A 58 17.90 -3.18 13.54
C ARG A 58 18.98 -2.20 13.97
N GLY A 59 19.08 -1.97 15.28
CA GLY A 59 20.08 -1.07 15.87
C GLY A 59 19.66 0.40 15.94
N VAL A 60 18.38 0.70 15.71
CA VAL A 60 17.83 2.07 15.82
C VAL A 60 16.80 2.14 16.95
N ASP A 61 16.93 3.16 17.79
CA ASP A 61 15.94 3.55 18.80
C ASP A 61 15.14 4.75 18.29
N LEU A 62 13.90 4.51 17.85
CA LEU A 62 13.01 5.54 17.30
C LEU A 62 12.45 6.49 18.38
N SER A 63 12.70 6.22 19.66
CA SER A 63 12.26 7.06 20.78
C SER A 63 13.15 8.29 20.97
N ARG A 64 14.28 8.35 20.25
CA ARG A 64 15.28 9.43 20.30
C ARG A 64 15.21 10.30 19.04
N PRO A 65 15.57 11.59 19.14
CA PRO A 65 15.73 12.44 17.96
C PRO A 65 16.73 11.84 16.96
N LEU A 66 16.38 11.88 15.67
CA LEU A 66 17.26 11.40 14.62
C LEU A 66 18.39 12.41 14.36
N THR A 67 19.60 11.91 14.16
CA THR A 67 20.66 12.73 13.55
C THR A 67 20.36 12.93 12.06
N PRO A 68 20.88 14.01 11.42
CA PRO A 68 20.69 14.20 9.99
C PRO A 68 21.14 13.01 9.14
N ALA A 69 22.27 12.38 9.50
CA ALA A 69 22.82 11.23 8.80
C ALA A 69 21.91 9.98 8.94
N LEU A 70 21.40 9.71 10.15
CA LEU A 70 20.46 8.61 10.37
C LEU A 70 19.14 8.84 9.61
N ARG A 71 18.61 10.08 9.62
CA ARG A 71 17.41 10.43 8.87
C ARG A 71 17.60 10.23 7.36
N GLU A 72 18.72 10.70 6.79
CA GLU A 72 19.02 10.52 5.37
C GLU A 72 19.10 9.02 5.02
N GLU A 73 19.77 8.24 5.86
CA GLU A 73 19.93 6.81 5.62
C GLU A 73 18.63 6.03 5.77
N LEU A 74 17.77 6.38 6.74
CA LEU A 74 16.40 5.85 6.85
C LEU A 74 15.54 6.26 5.65
N ASN A 75 15.65 7.50 5.16
CA ASN A 75 14.95 7.94 3.95
C ASN A 75 15.38 7.09 2.75
N ARG A 76 16.68 6.87 2.57
CA ARG A 76 17.19 5.96 1.54
C ARG A 76 16.60 4.56 1.71
N ALA A 77 16.63 4.00 2.92
CA ALA A 77 16.04 2.68 3.16
C ALA A 77 14.56 2.64 2.78
N LEU A 78 13.80 3.69 3.10
CA LEU A 78 12.39 3.82 2.74
C LEU A 78 12.21 3.84 1.22
N LEU A 79 13.00 4.63 0.49
CA LEU A 79 12.94 4.69 -0.98
C LEU A 79 13.30 3.34 -1.63
N GLU A 80 14.27 2.62 -1.06
CA GLU A 80 14.72 1.34 -1.60
C GLU A 80 13.76 0.18 -1.28
N TRP A 81 13.25 0.15 -0.05
CA TRP A 81 12.46 -0.99 0.47
C TRP A 81 10.98 -0.70 0.60
N LYS A 82 10.54 0.55 0.42
CA LYS A 82 9.15 1.03 0.40
C LYS A 82 8.40 0.89 1.72
N VAL A 83 8.69 -0.13 2.54
CA VAL A 83 8.22 -0.27 3.91
C VAL A 83 9.35 -0.78 4.80
N LEU A 84 9.50 -0.11 5.94
CA LEU A 84 10.48 -0.39 6.97
C LEU A 84 9.77 -0.88 8.22
N PHE A 85 10.33 -1.88 8.87
CA PHE A 85 9.81 -2.45 10.11
C PHE A 85 10.82 -2.32 11.24
N PHE A 86 10.36 -1.98 12.43
CA PHE A 86 11.17 -1.83 13.62
C PHE A 86 10.52 -2.63 14.74
N ARG A 87 11.24 -3.58 15.32
CA ARG A 87 10.70 -4.42 16.40
C ARG A 87 10.75 -3.68 17.73
N ALA A 88 9.73 -3.94 18.56
CA ALA A 88 9.71 -3.61 20.00
C ALA A 88 10.15 -2.17 20.37
N GLN A 89 9.65 -1.17 19.65
CA GLN A 89 9.99 0.25 19.88
C GLN A 89 9.20 0.88 21.02
N HIS A 90 7.93 0.49 21.20
CA HIS A 90 7.05 0.95 22.29
C HIS A 90 6.98 2.48 22.46
N LEU A 91 7.00 3.24 21.35
CA LEU A 91 7.01 4.71 21.34
C LEU A 91 5.77 5.28 21.98
N THR A 92 5.85 6.31 22.83
CA THR A 92 4.67 7.11 23.18
C THR A 92 4.05 7.76 21.93
N SER A 93 2.77 8.17 21.98
CA SER A 93 2.14 8.84 20.83
C SER A 93 2.87 10.14 20.44
N GLY A 94 3.45 10.85 21.42
CA GLY A 94 4.34 12.00 21.18
C GLY A 94 5.61 11.61 20.42
N GLN A 95 6.33 10.57 20.86
CA GLN A 95 7.53 10.09 20.17
C GLN A 95 7.24 9.60 18.75
N GLN A 96 6.09 8.94 18.53
CA GLN A 96 5.68 8.51 17.19
C GLN A 96 5.44 9.71 16.25
N ARG A 97 4.82 10.79 16.77
CA ARG A 97 4.66 12.06 16.02
C ARG A 97 6.00 12.72 15.74
N ASP A 98 6.87 12.82 16.74
CA ASP A 98 8.19 13.43 16.60
C ASP A 98 9.05 12.68 15.58
N PHE A 99 8.97 11.35 15.56
CA PHE A 99 9.59 10.53 14.52
C PHE A 99 9.01 10.85 13.14
N ALA A 100 7.69 10.80 12.96
CA ALA A 100 7.03 11.06 11.67
C ALA A 100 7.34 12.47 11.11
N ARG A 101 7.45 13.48 11.98
CA ARG A 101 7.77 14.87 11.62
C ARG A 101 9.12 15.07 10.92
N ASN A 102 10.02 14.09 10.98
CA ASN A 102 11.29 14.12 10.23
C ASN A 102 11.09 14.03 8.69
N TRP A 103 9.86 13.73 8.23
CA TRP A 103 9.51 13.65 6.81
C TRP A 103 8.55 14.73 6.32
N GLY A 104 8.00 15.56 7.22
CA GLY A 104 7.12 16.67 6.84
C GLY A 104 6.03 16.96 7.86
N GLU A 105 5.10 17.83 7.46
CA GLU A 105 3.90 18.12 8.23
C GLU A 105 3.01 16.88 8.37
N LEU A 106 2.28 16.80 9.48
CA LEU A 106 1.43 15.66 9.79
C LEU A 106 0.01 15.88 9.26
N GLU A 107 -0.55 14.87 8.59
CA GLU A 107 -1.92 14.90 8.08
C GLU A 107 -2.93 14.65 9.20
N THR A 108 -4.05 15.39 9.19
CA THR A 108 -5.25 15.08 9.97
C THR A 108 -6.35 14.52 9.07
N ASN A 109 -7.13 13.56 9.59
CA ASN A 109 -8.21 12.93 8.84
C ASN A 109 -9.52 12.89 9.66
N PRO A 110 -10.51 13.74 9.33
CA PRO A 110 -11.76 13.83 10.09
C PRO A 110 -12.67 12.61 9.94
N LEU A 111 -12.41 11.74 8.95
CA LEU A 111 -13.17 10.50 8.76
C LEU A 111 -12.72 9.38 9.70
N LEU A 112 -11.59 9.54 10.39
CA LEU A 112 -10.99 8.53 11.26
C LEU A 112 -11.04 8.95 12.73
N ALA A 113 -11.00 7.98 13.63
CA ALA A 113 -11.04 8.23 15.07
C ALA A 113 -9.71 8.83 15.57
N ALA A 114 -9.79 9.99 16.21
CA ALA A 114 -8.65 10.61 16.87
C ALA A 114 -8.18 9.78 18.08
N GLY A 115 -6.87 9.77 18.30
CA GLY A 115 -6.19 9.19 19.44
C GLY A 115 -5.88 10.26 20.48
N SER A 116 -4.61 10.37 20.86
CA SER A 116 -4.15 11.37 21.85
C SER A 116 -4.19 12.82 21.35
N SER A 117 -4.24 13.02 20.03
CA SER A 117 -4.31 14.31 19.34
C SER A 117 -4.88 14.13 17.93
N ASP A 118 -5.25 15.21 17.26
CA ASP A 118 -5.92 15.18 15.94
C ASP A 118 -5.07 14.57 14.81
N ASP A 119 -3.75 14.61 14.96
CA ASP A 119 -2.73 14.05 14.08
C ASP A 119 -2.31 12.61 14.46
N VAL A 120 -2.94 12.02 15.48
CA VAL A 120 -2.80 10.61 15.84
C VAL A 120 -4.13 9.92 15.61
N VAL A 121 -4.17 8.96 14.69
CA VAL A 121 -5.35 8.13 14.48
C VAL A 121 -5.23 6.88 15.34
N ARG A 122 -6.29 6.53 16.08
CA ARG A 122 -6.35 5.32 16.90
C ARG A 122 -7.34 4.31 16.34
N PHE A 123 -6.85 3.11 16.06
CA PHE A 123 -7.64 1.98 15.63
C PHE A 123 -7.74 0.99 16.81
N ASP A 124 -8.80 1.09 17.62
CA ASP A 124 -9.07 0.19 18.74
C ASP A 124 -10.18 -0.79 18.35
N LYS A 125 -9.80 -2.03 18.04
CA LYS A 125 -10.71 -3.08 17.61
C LYS A 125 -10.83 -4.10 18.74
N GLY A 126 -11.82 -3.94 19.62
CA GLY A 126 -12.14 -4.89 20.70
C GLY A 126 -13.42 -5.69 20.46
N ALA A 127 -13.76 -6.58 21.39
CA ALA A 127 -15.01 -7.34 21.35
C ALA A 127 -16.22 -6.37 21.29
N GLY A 128 -17.01 -6.47 20.22
CA GLY A 128 -18.16 -5.58 19.96
C GLY A 128 -17.88 -4.37 19.06
N ALA A 129 -16.65 -4.18 18.59
CA ALA A 129 -16.35 -3.17 17.57
C ALA A 129 -17.00 -3.51 16.22
N ALA A 130 -17.34 -2.49 15.43
CA ALA A 130 -17.89 -2.69 14.09
C ALA A 130 -16.94 -3.52 13.21
N PRO A 131 -17.46 -4.39 12.31
CA PRO A 131 -16.65 -5.12 11.35
C PRO A 131 -15.80 -4.16 10.55
N THR A 132 -14.54 -4.53 10.33
CA THR A 132 -13.57 -3.63 9.73
C THR A 132 -13.24 -4.05 8.30
N TYR A 133 -13.34 -3.10 7.38
CA TYR A 133 -13.20 -3.33 5.95
C TYR A 133 -11.86 -2.81 5.38
N GLU A 134 -10.80 -2.71 6.19
CA GLU A 134 -9.44 -2.39 5.68
C GLU A 134 -8.74 -3.62 5.05
N ASN A 135 -9.44 -4.76 5.01
CA ASN A 135 -9.07 -5.99 4.32
C ASN A 135 -9.33 -5.90 2.80
N VAL A 136 -8.79 -4.84 2.21
CA VAL A 136 -8.89 -4.49 0.80
C VAL A 136 -7.60 -3.77 0.41
N TRP A 137 -7.02 -4.11 -0.75
CA TRP A 137 -5.81 -3.45 -1.20
C TRP A 137 -6.08 -1.98 -1.49
N HIS A 138 -5.32 -1.11 -0.83
CA HIS A 138 -5.46 0.32 -1.00
C HIS A 138 -4.16 1.09 -0.73
N THR A 139 -4.11 2.27 -1.33
CA THR A 139 -3.20 3.34 -0.94
C THR A 139 -4.00 4.35 -0.13
N ASP A 140 -3.46 4.84 0.97
CA ASP A 140 -4.18 5.75 1.87
C ASP A 140 -4.56 7.05 1.15
N VAL A 141 -5.78 7.50 1.41
CA VAL A 141 -6.31 8.85 1.12
C VAL A 141 -6.07 9.36 -0.31
N THR A 142 -6.02 8.48 -1.31
CA THR A 142 -5.83 8.88 -2.72
C THR A 142 -6.98 9.74 -3.27
N PHE A 143 -8.09 9.89 -2.56
CA PHE A 143 -9.16 10.84 -2.87
C PHE A 143 -8.79 12.31 -2.56
N ARG A 144 -7.63 12.57 -1.94
CA ARG A 144 -7.10 13.93 -1.74
C ARG A 144 -6.24 14.35 -2.93
N GLU A 145 -6.16 15.66 -3.20
CA GLU A 145 -5.28 16.21 -4.24
C GLU A 145 -3.79 15.94 -3.94
N ARG A 146 -3.43 15.94 -2.66
CA ARG A 146 -2.09 15.64 -2.15
C ARG A 146 -2.18 14.47 -1.16
N PRO A 147 -2.25 13.21 -1.64
CA PRO A 147 -2.30 12.05 -0.76
C PRO A 147 -1.06 11.97 0.13
N ALA A 148 -1.16 11.32 1.29
CA ALA A 148 -0.05 11.17 2.22
C ALA A 148 1.23 10.63 1.55
N LEU A 149 2.40 11.17 1.95
CA LEU A 149 3.72 10.64 1.59
C LEU A 149 3.87 9.21 2.11
N GLY A 150 3.47 9.01 3.35
CA GLY A 150 3.68 7.79 4.09
C GLY A 150 3.03 7.88 5.45
N ALA A 151 3.08 6.78 6.19
CA ALA A 151 2.59 6.77 7.55
C ALA A 151 3.41 5.85 8.44
N VAL A 152 3.44 6.22 9.72
CA VAL A 152 4.08 5.47 10.80
C VAL A 152 2.96 4.84 11.60
N LEU A 153 2.89 3.51 11.59
CA LEU A 153 1.91 2.72 12.32
C LEU A 153 2.61 1.94 13.42
N GLN A 154 2.08 1.98 14.63
CA GLN A 154 2.55 1.17 15.75
C GLN A 154 1.41 0.31 16.29
N LEU A 155 1.69 -0.97 16.55
CA LEU A 155 0.74 -1.85 17.23
C LEU A 155 0.97 -1.81 18.74
N ARG A 156 -0.06 -1.38 19.48
CA ARG A 156 -0.09 -1.31 20.95
C ARG A 156 -0.46 -2.65 21.56
N GLU A 157 -1.54 -3.23 21.05
CA GLU A 157 -2.02 -4.57 21.41
C GLU A 157 -2.14 -5.37 20.11
N VAL A 158 -1.58 -6.59 20.14
CA VAL A 158 -1.66 -7.54 19.03
C VAL A 158 -2.44 -8.77 19.49
N PRO A 159 -3.27 -9.35 18.62
CA PRO A 159 -3.91 -10.62 18.90
C PRO A 159 -2.86 -11.75 18.99
N PRO A 160 -3.16 -12.87 19.65
CA PRO A 160 -2.23 -14.01 19.76
C PRO A 160 -1.87 -14.62 18.39
N PHE A 161 -2.76 -14.49 17.41
CA PHE A 161 -2.57 -14.90 16.02
C PHE A 161 -3.42 -14.01 15.10
N GLY A 162 -3.06 -13.97 13.82
CA GLY A 162 -3.72 -13.14 12.82
C GLY A 162 -3.43 -11.64 12.98
N GLY A 163 -4.11 -10.82 12.18
CA GLY A 163 -3.97 -9.36 12.20
C GLY A 163 -2.73 -8.83 11.48
N ASP A 164 -2.11 -9.68 10.65
CA ASP A 164 -0.98 -9.33 9.81
C ASP A 164 -1.31 -8.16 8.88
N THR A 165 -0.28 -7.48 8.39
CA THR A 165 -0.45 -6.47 7.35
C THR A 165 0.47 -6.78 6.19
N MET A 166 -0.07 -6.64 4.98
CA MET A 166 0.64 -6.90 3.74
C MET A 166 0.83 -5.60 2.99
N TRP A 167 1.95 -5.46 2.30
CA TRP A 167 2.25 -4.36 1.38
C TRP A 167 2.63 -4.93 0.01
N ALA A 168 2.32 -4.20 -1.05
CA ALA A 168 2.65 -4.55 -2.43
C ALA A 168 3.49 -3.44 -3.09
N ASP A 169 4.54 -3.85 -3.80
CA ASP A 169 5.37 -2.99 -4.64
C ASP A 169 4.64 -2.67 -5.96
N MET A 170 4.07 -1.46 -6.04
CA MET A 170 3.29 -1.07 -7.21
C MET A 170 4.16 -0.71 -8.42
N ALA A 171 5.48 -0.54 -8.24
CA ALA A 171 6.41 -0.41 -9.36
C ALA A 171 6.72 -1.78 -9.98
N ALA A 172 6.89 -2.83 -9.16
CA ALA A 172 6.99 -4.20 -9.66
C ALA A 172 5.69 -4.65 -10.35
N ALA A 173 4.53 -4.25 -9.80
CA ALA A 173 3.23 -4.46 -10.45
C ALA A 173 3.17 -3.83 -11.85
N TYR A 174 3.62 -2.59 -12.00
CA TYR A 174 3.69 -1.92 -13.30
C TYR A 174 4.68 -2.59 -14.25
N ASP A 175 5.90 -2.90 -13.80
CA ASP A 175 6.97 -3.47 -14.63
C ASP A 175 6.55 -4.77 -15.32
N ASN A 176 5.64 -5.53 -14.71
CA ASN A 176 5.20 -6.84 -15.18
C ASN A 176 3.86 -6.83 -15.93
N LEU A 177 3.27 -5.65 -16.17
CA LEU A 177 2.14 -5.54 -17.10
C LEU A 177 2.59 -5.84 -18.54
N PRO A 178 1.72 -6.44 -19.37
CA PRO A 178 1.97 -6.55 -20.81
C PRO A 178 2.13 -5.17 -21.44
N GLN A 179 2.91 -5.11 -22.52
CA GLN A 179 3.19 -3.85 -23.20
C GLN A 179 1.91 -3.16 -23.68
N GLU A 180 0.97 -3.91 -24.26
CA GLU A 180 -0.33 -3.36 -24.70
C GLU A 180 -1.15 -2.71 -23.58
N VAL A 181 -1.04 -3.22 -22.35
CA VAL A 181 -1.70 -2.64 -21.18
C VAL A 181 -0.99 -1.37 -20.77
N LYS A 182 0.36 -1.39 -20.73
CA LYS A 182 1.19 -0.21 -20.43
C LYS A 182 0.94 0.93 -21.41
N ASP A 183 0.90 0.64 -22.70
CA ASP A 183 0.66 1.62 -23.77
C ASP A 183 -0.71 2.29 -23.59
N ARG A 184 -1.71 1.52 -23.18
CA ARG A 184 -3.07 2.01 -22.98
C ARG A 184 -3.26 2.88 -21.74
N ILE A 185 -2.47 2.65 -20.70
CA ILE A 185 -2.54 3.44 -19.45
C ILE A 185 -1.49 4.57 -19.41
N ASP A 186 -0.66 4.70 -20.44
CA ASP A 186 0.34 5.76 -20.51
C ASP A 186 -0.35 7.12 -20.69
N GLY A 187 -0.10 8.04 -19.75
CA GLY A 187 -0.79 9.34 -19.68
C GLY A 187 -2.27 9.28 -19.25
N ALA A 188 -2.83 8.09 -19.00
CA ALA A 188 -4.21 7.96 -18.53
C ALA A 188 -4.38 8.52 -17.11
N ARG A 189 -5.56 9.10 -16.85
CA ARG A 189 -5.94 9.65 -15.54
C ARG A 189 -7.16 8.91 -15.00
N ALA A 190 -7.24 8.75 -13.69
CA ALA A 190 -8.38 8.13 -13.03
C ALA A 190 -8.94 9.03 -11.93
N VAL A 191 -10.25 8.95 -11.74
CA VAL A 191 -10.98 9.67 -10.69
C VAL A 191 -10.94 8.87 -9.39
N HIS A 192 -10.52 9.52 -8.32
CA HIS A 192 -10.49 8.99 -6.97
C HIS A 192 -11.54 9.70 -6.11
N ASP A 193 -12.37 8.91 -5.43
CA ASP A 193 -13.47 9.39 -4.60
C ASP A 193 -13.44 8.66 -3.26
N PHE A 194 -13.72 9.38 -2.17
CA PHE A 194 -13.75 8.80 -0.82
C PHE A 194 -15.01 7.95 -0.60
N ILE A 195 -16.13 8.26 -1.27
CA ILE A 195 -17.43 7.65 -0.98
C ILE A 195 -17.39 6.12 -1.05
N PRO A 196 -16.88 5.46 -2.11
CA PRO A 196 -16.85 3.99 -2.17
C PRO A 196 -16.03 3.37 -1.03
N GLY A 197 -14.92 4.02 -0.67
CA GLY A 197 -14.04 3.58 0.40
C GLY A 197 -14.66 3.71 1.78
N PHE A 198 -15.55 4.69 2.00
CA PHE A 198 -16.15 4.96 3.30
C PHE A 198 -17.61 4.48 3.48
N ALA A 199 -18.36 4.31 2.40
CA ALA A 199 -19.75 3.82 2.42
C ALA A 199 -19.89 2.37 2.93
N ARG A 200 -18.79 1.61 2.95
CA ARG A 200 -18.72 0.30 3.60
C ARG A 200 -18.66 0.38 5.13
N PHE A 201 -18.24 1.51 5.69
CA PHE A 201 -18.13 1.72 7.14
C PHE A 201 -19.26 2.59 7.70
N TYR A 202 -19.75 3.55 6.91
CA TYR A 202 -20.60 4.63 7.37
C TYR A 202 -21.83 4.80 6.48
N GLY A 203 -22.96 5.19 7.09
CA GLY A 203 -24.16 5.58 6.37
C GLY A 203 -24.06 6.98 5.76
N PRO A 204 -24.99 7.35 4.85
CA PRO A 204 -24.99 8.64 4.16
C PRO A 204 -24.92 9.84 5.11
N GLU A 205 -25.54 9.75 6.29
CA GLU A 205 -25.57 10.80 7.31
C GLU A 205 -24.17 11.24 7.78
N ARG A 206 -23.19 10.32 7.76
CA ARG A 206 -21.80 10.63 8.14
C ARG A 206 -20.94 11.04 6.96
N LEU A 207 -21.31 10.65 5.73
CA LEU A 207 -20.54 10.96 4.52
C LEU A 207 -20.93 12.31 3.90
N LEU A 208 -22.22 12.66 3.88
CA LEU A 208 -22.72 13.90 3.28
C LEU A 208 -21.99 15.16 3.75
N PRO A 209 -21.69 15.37 5.05
CA PRO A 209 -20.97 16.56 5.51
C PRO A 209 -19.54 16.69 4.95
N HIS A 210 -18.95 15.59 4.49
CA HIS A 210 -17.58 15.52 3.99
C HIS A 210 -17.50 15.57 2.46
N GLN A 211 -18.64 15.45 1.76
CA GLN A 211 -18.67 15.34 0.31
C GLN A 211 -18.12 16.58 -0.39
N ASP A 212 -18.50 17.77 0.08
CA ASP A 212 -18.00 19.03 -0.47
C ASP A 212 -16.58 19.36 -0.01
N LEU A 213 -16.12 18.78 1.11
CA LEU A 213 -14.75 18.92 1.61
C LEU A 213 -13.75 18.05 0.84
N PHE A 214 -14.22 16.92 0.31
CA PHE A 214 -13.43 15.96 -0.45
C PHE A 214 -14.10 15.68 -1.81
N PRO A 215 -14.16 16.68 -2.72
CA PRO A 215 -14.67 16.43 -4.06
C PRO A 215 -13.78 15.39 -4.77
N PRO A 216 -14.31 14.62 -5.74
CA PRO A 216 -13.52 13.69 -6.50
C PRO A 216 -12.32 14.38 -7.17
N VAL A 217 -11.16 13.72 -7.14
CA VAL A 217 -9.91 14.23 -7.72
C VAL A 217 -9.40 13.30 -8.80
N GLU A 218 -8.61 13.83 -9.73
CA GLU A 218 -7.94 13.03 -10.75
C GLU A 218 -6.45 12.83 -10.47
N HIS A 219 -6.00 11.60 -10.58
CA HIS A 219 -4.58 11.21 -10.48
C HIS A 219 -4.14 10.43 -11.73
N PRO A 220 -2.84 10.43 -12.07
CA PRO A 220 -2.33 9.57 -13.13
C PRO A 220 -2.52 8.08 -12.75
N VAL A 221 -2.93 7.25 -13.72
CA VAL A 221 -3.00 5.79 -13.54
C VAL A 221 -1.59 5.21 -13.34
N VAL A 222 -0.61 5.81 -14.01
CA VAL A 222 0.82 5.52 -13.85
C VAL A 222 1.52 6.71 -13.24
N ARG A 223 1.85 6.63 -11.95
CA ARG A 223 2.59 7.67 -11.23
C ARG A 223 4.10 7.49 -11.42
N THR A 224 4.83 8.60 -11.44
CA THR A 224 6.29 8.63 -11.26
C THR A 224 6.65 8.97 -9.81
N HIS A 225 7.53 8.20 -9.19
CA HIS A 225 8.00 8.51 -7.85
C HIS A 225 8.83 9.81 -7.85
N PRO A 226 8.53 10.79 -6.99
CA PRO A 226 9.23 12.09 -7.01
C PRO A 226 10.73 11.97 -6.72
N GLU A 227 11.14 11.00 -5.88
CA GLU A 227 12.54 10.84 -5.48
C GLU A 227 13.28 9.70 -6.22
N THR A 228 12.58 8.66 -6.70
CA THR A 228 13.23 7.49 -7.31
C THR A 228 13.06 7.43 -8.82
N GLY A 229 12.14 8.22 -9.40
CA GLY A 229 11.82 8.17 -10.82
C GLY A 229 11.16 6.87 -11.28
N ARG A 230 10.91 5.90 -10.39
CA ARG A 230 10.20 4.66 -10.76
C ARG A 230 8.77 4.98 -11.18
N ARG A 231 8.33 4.38 -12.29
CA ARG A 231 6.93 4.35 -12.69
C ARG A 231 6.20 3.23 -11.94
N MET A 232 4.96 3.47 -11.55
CA MET A 232 4.15 2.53 -10.77
C MET A 232 2.66 2.71 -11.04
N LEU A 233 1.89 1.65 -10.78
CA LEU A 233 0.43 1.74 -10.79
C LEU A 233 -0.07 2.53 -9.59
N PHE A 234 -0.92 3.52 -9.84
CA PHE A 234 -1.49 4.39 -8.81
C PHE A 234 -3.02 4.38 -8.85
N VAL A 235 -3.58 3.18 -8.87
CA VAL A 235 -5.02 2.92 -8.83
C VAL A 235 -5.30 1.88 -7.75
N ASN A 236 -6.40 2.01 -7.02
CA ASN A 236 -6.76 1.06 -5.97
C ASN A 236 -8.28 0.87 -5.83
N THR A 237 -8.66 -0.31 -5.33
CA THR A 237 -10.06 -0.74 -5.21
C THR A 237 -10.88 0.11 -4.26
N SER A 238 -10.25 0.79 -3.29
CA SER A 238 -11.00 1.57 -2.29
C SER A 238 -11.46 2.93 -2.81
N PHE A 239 -10.68 3.57 -3.68
CA PHE A 239 -10.93 4.97 -4.04
C PHE A 239 -11.01 5.22 -5.54
N THR A 240 -10.36 4.42 -6.39
CA THR A 240 -10.38 4.64 -7.84
C THR A 240 -11.71 4.19 -8.44
N THR A 241 -12.46 5.12 -9.02
CA THR A 241 -13.82 4.85 -9.53
C THR A 241 -13.86 4.58 -11.02
N HIS A 242 -13.13 5.34 -11.83
CA HIS A 242 -13.04 5.18 -13.29
C HIS A 242 -11.84 5.89 -13.88
N ILE A 243 -11.50 5.51 -15.12
CA ILE A 243 -10.49 6.16 -15.95
C ILE A 243 -11.18 7.27 -16.77
N THR A 244 -10.67 8.50 -16.66
CA THR A 244 -11.22 9.67 -17.35
C THR A 244 -11.12 9.49 -18.86
N GLY A 245 -12.20 9.81 -19.58
CA GLY A 245 -12.24 9.74 -21.04
C GLY A 245 -12.38 8.33 -21.63
N MET A 246 -12.56 7.31 -20.79
CA MET A 246 -12.82 5.93 -21.21
C MET A 246 -14.29 5.58 -21.03
N ASP A 247 -14.84 4.71 -21.90
CA ASP A 247 -16.17 4.12 -21.68
C ASP A 247 -16.22 3.41 -20.31
N ARG A 248 -17.40 3.40 -19.68
CA ARG A 248 -17.55 2.91 -18.29
C ARG A 248 -17.23 1.42 -18.18
N ASP A 249 -17.78 0.59 -19.07
CA ASP A 249 -17.54 -0.86 -19.02
C ASP A 249 -16.10 -1.20 -19.37
N GLU A 250 -15.54 -0.42 -20.29
CA GLU A 250 -14.14 -0.50 -20.67
C GLU A 250 -13.20 -0.15 -19.50
N SER A 251 -13.46 0.98 -18.82
CA SER A 251 -12.75 1.42 -17.62
C SER A 251 -12.85 0.37 -16.52
N ASP A 252 -14.03 -0.16 -16.25
CA ASP A 252 -14.24 -1.15 -15.20
C ASP A 252 -13.49 -2.46 -15.48
N ARG A 253 -13.41 -2.91 -16.74
CA ARG A 253 -12.59 -4.07 -17.12
C ARG A 253 -11.11 -3.81 -16.91
N LEU A 254 -10.61 -2.66 -17.34
CA LEU A 254 -9.19 -2.31 -17.19
C LEU A 254 -8.80 -2.13 -15.72
N LEU A 255 -9.62 -1.43 -14.93
CA LEU A 255 -9.36 -1.24 -13.51
C LEU A 255 -9.33 -2.56 -12.75
N ARG A 256 -10.23 -3.51 -13.04
CA ARG A 256 -10.19 -4.86 -12.42
C ARG A 256 -8.85 -5.56 -12.68
N LEU A 257 -8.34 -5.51 -13.92
CA LEU A 257 -7.02 -6.02 -14.27
C LEU A 257 -5.90 -5.35 -13.45
N LEU A 258 -5.92 -4.02 -13.35
CA LEU A 258 -4.90 -3.26 -12.64
C LEU A 258 -4.95 -3.49 -11.12
N PHE A 259 -6.14 -3.59 -10.53
CA PHE A 259 -6.31 -3.86 -9.10
C PHE A 259 -5.79 -5.24 -8.70
N GLN A 260 -5.96 -6.24 -9.55
CA GLN A 260 -5.44 -7.60 -9.31
C GLN A 260 -3.92 -7.64 -9.19
N GLN A 261 -3.18 -6.68 -9.75
CA GLN A 261 -1.72 -6.73 -9.72
C GLN A 261 -1.15 -6.65 -8.30
N ALA A 262 -1.84 -5.96 -7.38
CA ALA A 262 -1.44 -5.92 -5.98
C ALA A 262 -1.52 -7.31 -5.30
N HIS A 263 -2.31 -8.25 -5.86
CA HIS A 263 -2.48 -9.60 -5.32
C HIS A 263 -1.39 -10.60 -5.72
N VAL A 264 -0.47 -10.22 -6.63
CA VAL A 264 0.63 -11.11 -7.05
C VAL A 264 1.64 -11.28 -5.90
N PRO A 265 1.85 -12.50 -5.38
CA PRO A 265 2.67 -12.73 -4.18
C PRO A 265 4.12 -12.22 -4.29
N GLU A 266 4.73 -12.30 -5.47
CA GLU A 266 6.12 -11.88 -5.69
C GLU A 266 6.34 -10.38 -5.50
N TYR A 267 5.28 -9.57 -5.54
CA TYR A 267 5.35 -8.12 -5.31
C TYR A 267 5.13 -7.75 -3.84
N GLN A 268 4.84 -8.72 -2.98
CA GLN A 268 4.34 -8.47 -1.64
C GLN A 268 5.38 -8.73 -0.54
N VAL A 269 5.19 -8.07 0.58
CA VAL A 269 5.72 -8.47 1.89
C VAL A 269 4.56 -8.62 2.86
N ARG A 270 4.65 -9.61 3.76
CA ARG A 270 3.68 -9.83 4.84
C ARG A 270 4.37 -9.69 6.18
N TRP A 271 3.87 -8.79 7.02
CA TRP A 271 4.41 -8.55 8.34
C TRP A 271 3.48 -9.13 9.41
N ARG A 272 4.04 -10.04 10.20
CA ARG A 272 3.42 -10.53 11.44
C ARG A 272 3.84 -9.65 12.60
N TRP A 273 2.85 -9.00 13.20
CA TRP A 273 3.04 -8.00 14.24
C TRP A 273 3.42 -8.62 15.59
N GLN A 274 4.24 -7.89 16.34
CA GLN A 274 4.41 -8.00 17.78
C GLN A 274 4.01 -6.68 18.44
N ALA A 275 3.68 -6.71 19.73
CA ALA A 275 3.38 -5.48 20.46
C ALA A 275 4.63 -4.57 20.49
N GLY A 276 4.43 -3.27 20.23
CA GLY A 276 5.50 -2.29 20.14
C GLY A 276 6.20 -2.21 18.78
N ASP A 277 5.86 -3.08 17.83
CA ASP A 277 6.38 -2.98 16.47
C ASP A 277 5.87 -1.71 15.79
N VAL A 278 6.76 -1.12 14.98
CA VAL A 278 6.49 0.04 14.13
C VAL A 278 6.70 -0.35 12.68
N ALA A 279 5.78 0.03 11.81
CA ALA A 279 5.98 0.07 10.37
C ALA A 279 5.98 1.52 9.87
N PHE A 280 6.92 1.85 8.99
CA PHE A 280 6.94 3.11 8.26
C PHE A 280 6.97 2.80 6.77
N TRP A 281 5.93 3.18 6.03
CA TRP A 281 5.86 2.90 4.59
C TRP A 281 5.70 4.17 3.76
N ASP A 282 6.21 4.08 2.54
CA ASP A 282 6.02 5.03 1.46
C ASP A 282 4.67 4.74 0.79
N ASN A 283 3.68 5.56 1.11
CA ASN A 283 2.33 5.47 0.56
C ASN A 283 2.32 5.92 -0.91
N ARG A 284 3.36 6.61 -1.40
CA ARG A 284 3.48 6.98 -2.81
C ARG A 284 3.79 5.77 -3.68
N ALA A 285 4.42 4.74 -3.13
CA ALA A 285 4.94 3.57 -3.85
C ALA A 285 4.23 2.24 -3.59
N THR A 286 3.29 2.20 -2.64
CA THR A 286 2.72 0.94 -2.15
C THR A 286 1.19 0.96 -2.08
N GLN A 287 0.61 -0.23 -2.20
CA GLN A 287 -0.69 -0.54 -1.59
C GLN A 287 -0.47 -1.41 -0.37
N HIS A 288 -1.45 -1.44 0.54
CA HIS A 288 -1.44 -2.32 1.69
C HIS A 288 -2.82 -2.94 1.97
N TYR A 289 -2.81 -4.01 2.76
CA TYR A 289 -3.96 -4.82 3.11
C TYR A 289 -3.86 -5.27 4.57
N ALA A 290 -4.88 -4.98 5.38
CA ALA A 290 -4.96 -5.48 6.76
C ALA A 290 -5.69 -6.82 6.79
N VAL A 291 -5.00 -7.89 7.22
CA VAL A 291 -5.59 -9.24 7.26
C VAL A 291 -6.58 -9.34 8.43
N GLY A 292 -7.86 -9.57 8.09
CA GLY A 292 -8.96 -9.69 9.05
C GLY A 292 -9.16 -11.11 9.59
N ASP A 293 -8.10 -11.79 10.03
CA ASP A 293 -8.10 -13.20 10.46
C ASP A 293 -7.95 -13.41 11.99
N TYR A 294 -8.18 -12.36 12.78
CA TYR A 294 -8.05 -12.37 14.25
C TYR A 294 -9.40 -12.40 15.01
N GLY A 295 -10.52 -12.56 14.31
CA GLY A 295 -11.85 -12.73 14.93
C GLY A 295 -12.24 -11.58 15.86
N THR A 296 -12.58 -11.91 17.11
CA THR A 296 -12.97 -10.94 18.15
C THR A 296 -11.80 -10.50 19.03
N GLU A 297 -10.59 -10.99 18.78
CA GLU A 297 -9.41 -10.65 19.56
C GLU A 297 -9.09 -9.17 19.44
N ARG A 298 -8.65 -8.56 20.55
CA ARG A 298 -8.40 -7.13 20.56
C ARG A 298 -7.13 -6.78 19.79
N ARG A 299 -7.22 -5.78 18.93
CA ARG A 299 -6.10 -5.22 18.16
C ARG A 299 -6.13 -3.70 18.25
N VAL A 300 -5.06 -3.12 18.79
CA VAL A 300 -4.96 -1.66 18.98
C VAL A 300 -3.77 -1.14 18.21
N ALA A 301 -4.00 -0.20 17.30
CA ALA A 301 -2.96 0.47 16.55
C ALA A 301 -3.06 2.00 16.66
N GLU A 302 -1.92 2.69 16.58
CA GLU A 302 -1.86 4.13 16.41
C GLU A 302 -1.10 4.45 15.12
N ARG A 303 -1.65 5.37 14.33
CA ARG A 303 -1.07 5.80 13.06
C ARG A 303 -0.88 7.31 13.05
N VAL A 304 0.28 7.73 12.56
CA VAL A 304 0.57 9.11 12.21
C VAL A 304 0.90 9.16 10.73
N ALA A 305 0.19 9.99 9.97
CA ALA A 305 0.40 10.15 8.53
C ALA A 305 1.17 11.45 8.25
N VAL A 306 2.01 11.43 7.22
CA VAL A 306 2.80 12.57 6.76
C VAL A 306 2.18 13.09 5.48
N GLU A 307 1.94 14.41 5.40
CA GLU A 307 1.42 15.05 4.20
C GLU A 307 2.32 14.77 2.99
N GLY A 308 1.71 14.57 1.81
CA GLY A 308 2.44 14.34 0.57
C GLY A 308 2.31 15.47 -0.44
N ASP A 309 2.57 15.11 -1.68
CA ASP A 309 2.58 15.97 -2.85
C ASP A 309 1.52 15.54 -3.86
N ARG A 310 1.33 16.36 -4.91
CA ARG A 310 0.44 16.02 -6.01
C ARG A 310 1.09 14.97 -6.91
N PRO A 311 0.47 13.80 -7.16
CA PRO A 311 0.99 12.80 -8.07
C PRO A 311 1.11 13.30 -9.51
N PHE A 312 2.16 12.87 -10.22
CA PHE A 312 2.44 13.16 -11.63
C PHE A 312 2.99 11.92 -12.35
#